data_AF-A0A2T3FVL9-F1
#
_entry.id   AF-A0A2T3FVL9-F1
#
_cell.length_a   1.000
_cell.length_b   1.000
_cell.length_c   1.000
_cell.angle_alpha   90.00
_cell.angle_beta   90.00
_cell.angle_gamma   90.00
#
_symmetry.space_group_name_H-M   'P 1'
#
loop_
_entity.id
_entity.type
_entity.pdbx_description
1 polymer ?
#
loop_
_entity_poly.entity_id
_entity_poly.type
_entity_poly.pdbx_seq_one_letter_code
_entity_poly.pdbx_strand_id
1 'polypeptide(L)'
;MDEPEGKAPEEESSEEKDTPVTDEQKEEAGKEEYPTAEELPAAIAYGKLKTLMNIREMPDTSAEVVTIYKKNTLIEIVEFCAGWLKIKCPEATSGLAYVLNSADTYAFTASKIYTVVPGDNLWKIAEKELGDGSRCADIRALNGLTSNAIRVGMKLLIP
;
A
#
# COMPACT_ATOMS: atom_id res chain seq x y z
N MET A 1 -76.28 52.12 8.42
CA MET A 1 -75.21 52.99 7.92
C MET A 1 -74.07 52.09 7.57
N ASP A 2 -73.94 51.87 6.26
CA ASP A 2 -72.70 51.71 5.51
C ASP A 2 -71.56 50.88 6.13
N GLU A 3 -71.38 49.69 5.53
CA GLU A 3 -70.11 49.24 4.92
C GLU A 3 -69.22 50.38 4.35
N PRO A 4 -68.02 50.13 3.79
CA PRO A 4 -67.02 49.08 3.98
C PRO A 4 -65.58 49.68 3.91
N GLU A 5 -64.62 48.82 3.54
CA GLU A 5 -63.38 49.11 2.79
C GLU A 5 -62.21 49.74 3.57
N GLY A 6 -61.01 49.17 3.57
CA GLY A 6 -60.39 48.24 2.61
C GLY A 6 -59.21 48.93 1.94
N LYS A 7 -57.99 48.43 2.18
CA LYS A 7 -56.97 48.18 1.14
C LYS A 7 -55.78 47.42 1.73
N ALA A 8 -55.57 46.22 1.18
CA ALA A 8 -54.35 45.41 1.23
C ALA A 8 -53.33 45.94 0.19
N PRO A 9 -52.31 45.20 -0.27
CA PRO A 9 -51.62 43.99 0.20
C PRO A 9 -50.09 44.24 0.26
N GLU A 10 -49.22 43.27 0.53
CA GLU A 10 -48.48 42.42 -0.43
C GLU A 10 -47.61 41.47 0.42
N GLU A 11 -47.26 40.24 0.08
CA GLU A 11 -47.57 39.22 -0.93
C GLU A 11 -46.81 37.98 -0.37
N GLU A 12 -47.51 36.90 -0.02
CA GLU A 12 -47.63 35.66 -0.81
C GLU A 12 -46.32 34.87 -1.03
N SER A 13 -46.27 33.53 -1.03
CA SER A 13 -47.17 32.45 -0.60
C SER A 13 -46.48 31.11 -0.97
N SER A 14 -46.72 30.07 -0.16
CA SER A 14 -46.98 28.64 -0.51
C SER A 14 -46.09 27.89 -1.51
N GLU A 15 -45.54 26.70 -1.20
CA GLU A 15 -46.22 25.37 -1.21
C GLU A 15 -46.79 25.00 -2.60
N GLU A 16 -46.67 23.81 -3.20
CA GLU A 16 -46.32 22.45 -2.76
C GLU A 16 -46.26 21.56 -4.04
N LYS A 17 -45.70 20.34 -3.90
CA LYS A 17 -46.13 19.06 -4.53
C LYS A 17 -45.71 18.59 -5.94
N ASP A 18 -45.65 17.25 -5.96
CA ASP A 18 -45.89 16.26 -7.02
C ASP A 18 -44.72 15.79 -7.93
N THR A 19 -44.42 14.49 -7.82
CA THR A 19 -43.69 13.68 -8.80
C THR A 19 -44.67 13.09 -9.83
N PRO A 20 -44.33 12.97 -11.13
CA PRO A 20 -44.09 11.62 -11.68
C PRO A 20 -43.10 11.52 -12.88
N VAL A 21 -42.81 10.26 -13.24
CA VAL A 21 -41.95 9.66 -14.30
C VAL A 21 -42.27 10.13 -15.74
N THR A 22 -41.29 10.18 -16.68
CA THR A 22 -41.16 9.41 -17.96
C THR A 22 -39.92 9.82 -18.79
N ASP A 23 -39.30 8.83 -19.46
CA ASP A 23 -38.23 8.80 -20.48
C ASP A 23 -37.91 10.05 -21.32
N GLU A 24 -36.61 10.26 -21.63
CA GLU A 24 -36.06 10.11 -22.99
C GLU A 24 -34.51 10.29 -23.00
N GLN A 25 -33.86 9.58 -23.91
CA GLN A 25 -32.43 9.30 -23.97
C GLN A 25 -31.56 10.42 -24.58
N LYS A 26 -30.26 10.34 -24.22
CA LYS A 26 -29.06 10.63 -25.03
C LYS A 26 -28.43 12.01 -24.89
N GLU A 27 -27.29 12.07 -24.20
CA GLU A 27 -26.02 12.44 -24.86
C GLU A 27 -24.81 11.89 -24.08
N GLU A 28 -23.98 11.19 -24.83
CA GLU A 28 -22.78 10.48 -24.44
C GLU A 28 -21.63 11.49 -24.40
N ALA A 29 -21.21 11.91 -23.21
CA ALA A 29 -20.08 12.81 -23.03
C ALA A 29 -18.98 12.10 -22.25
N GLY A 30 -18.03 11.55 -23.00
CA GLY A 30 -16.65 11.30 -22.60
C GLY A 30 -16.44 10.58 -21.28
N LYS A 31 -16.48 9.25 -21.29
CA LYS A 31 -15.55 8.51 -20.43
C LYS A 31 -14.16 8.89 -20.90
N GLU A 32 -13.53 9.83 -20.19
CA GLU A 32 -12.08 9.84 -20.13
C GLU A 32 -11.69 8.47 -19.59
N GLU A 33 -11.42 7.52 -20.48
CA GLU A 33 -10.62 6.36 -20.18
C GLU A 33 -9.27 6.91 -19.74
N TYR A 34 -9.16 7.21 -18.45
CA TYR A 34 -7.86 7.31 -17.81
C TYR A 34 -7.12 6.06 -18.25
N PRO A 35 -5.94 6.18 -18.88
CA PRO A 35 -5.20 5.02 -19.30
C PRO A 35 -5.07 4.13 -18.07
N THR A 36 -5.62 2.91 -18.15
CA THR A 36 -5.45 1.88 -17.13
C THR A 36 -3.96 1.88 -16.80
N ALA A 37 -3.62 2.42 -15.63
CA ALA A 37 -2.25 2.56 -15.22
C ALA A 37 -1.62 1.17 -15.35
N GLU A 38 -0.57 1.06 -16.16
CA GLU A 38 0.12 -0.20 -16.42
C GLU A 38 0.39 -0.88 -15.07
N GLU A 39 -0.36 -1.95 -14.77
CA GLU A 39 -0.32 -2.57 -13.46
C GLU A 39 1.06 -3.20 -13.28
N LEU A 40 1.90 -2.57 -12.45
CA LEU A 40 3.17 -3.15 -12.06
C LEU A 40 2.90 -4.55 -11.47
N PRO A 41 3.72 -5.56 -11.85
CA PRO A 41 3.49 -6.94 -11.45
C PRO A 41 3.34 -7.06 -9.93
N ALA A 42 2.38 -7.85 -9.46
CA ALA A 42 2.17 -8.03 -8.02
C ALA A 42 3.44 -8.56 -7.33
N ALA A 43 3.69 -8.11 -6.11
CA ALA A 43 4.82 -8.60 -5.32
C ALA A 43 4.54 -10.04 -4.87
N ILE A 44 5.45 -10.96 -5.17
CA ILE A 44 5.35 -12.38 -4.78
C ILE A 44 5.88 -12.62 -3.37
N ALA A 45 6.77 -11.75 -2.91
CA ALA A 45 7.40 -11.82 -1.61
C ALA A 45 7.81 -10.42 -1.15
N TYR A 46 8.22 -10.35 0.10
CA TYR A 46 8.71 -9.14 0.71
C TYR A 46 10.07 -9.41 1.32
N GLY A 47 10.90 -8.38 1.41
CA GLY A 47 12.19 -8.51 2.04
C GLY A 47 12.62 -7.30 2.83
N LYS A 48 13.59 -7.50 3.71
CA LYS A 48 14.26 -6.44 4.45
C LYS A 48 15.75 -6.55 4.26
N LEU A 49 16.37 -5.44 3.89
CA LEU A 49 17.81 -5.41 3.66
C LEU A 49 18.58 -5.55 4.98
N LYS A 50 19.55 -6.46 5.02
CA LYS A 50 20.45 -6.67 6.17
C LYS A 50 21.49 -5.55 6.32
N THR A 51 21.84 -4.93 5.19
CA THR A 51 22.85 -3.89 5.06
C THR A 51 22.34 -2.78 4.13
N LEU A 52 23.08 -1.68 4.02
CA LEU A 52 22.92 -0.72 2.94
C LEU A 52 23.27 -1.39 1.61
N MET A 53 22.41 -1.26 0.62
CA MET A 53 22.55 -1.92 -0.69
C MET A 53 22.31 -0.94 -1.84
N ASN A 54 23.09 -1.12 -2.90
CA ASN A 54 22.88 -0.45 -4.17
C ASN A 54 21.75 -1.16 -4.93
N ILE A 55 20.77 -0.37 -5.35
CA ILE A 55 19.65 -0.78 -6.20
C ILE A 55 20.00 -0.42 -7.64
N ARG A 56 19.94 -1.38 -8.55
CA ARG A 56 20.50 -1.26 -9.91
C ARG A 56 19.45 -1.51 -10.97
N GLU A 57 19.68 -0.97 -12.17
CA GLU A 57 18.76 -1.17 -13.30
C GLU A 57 18.78 -2.59 -13.86
N MET A 58 19.93 -3.27 -13.75
CA MET A 58 20.13 -4.64 -14.22
C MET A 58 20.73 -5.52 -13.11
N PRO A 59 20.54 -6.85 -13.17
CA PRO A 59 21.09 -7.81 -12.22
C PRO A 59 22.61 -8.04 -12.45
N ASP A 60 23.38 -6.95 -12.45
CA ASP A 60 24.83 -6.93 -12.61
C ASP A 60 25.46 -5.95 -11.62
N THR A 61 26.57 -6.33 -10.99
CA THR A 61 27.34 -5.48 -10.08
C THR A 61 28.00 -4.28 -10.76
N SER A 62 28.10 -4.30 -12.09
CA SER A 62 28.66 -3.21 -12.91
C SER A 62 27.59 -2.30 -13.51
N ALA A 63 26.30 -2.67 -13.39
CA ALA A 63 25.20 -1.87 -13.92
C ALA A 63 25.03 -0.54 -13.18
N GLU A 64 24.32 0.40 -13.82
CA GLU A 64 23.99 1.68 -13.22
C GLU A 64 23.23 1.53 -11.90
N VAL A 65 23.61 2.34 -10.92
CA VAL A 65 22.97 2.38 -9.60
C VAL A 65 21.86 3.42 -9.65
N VAL A 66 20.62 2.96 -9.60
CA VAL A 66 19.42 3.81 -9.54
C VAL A 66 19.40 4.57 -8.22
N THR A 67 19.54 3.84 -7.12
CA THR A 67 19.43 4.40 -5.77
C THR A 67 20.11 3.50 -4.75
N ILE A 68 20.17 3.96 -3.51
CA ILE A 68 20.77 3.24 -2.39
C ILE A 68 19.71 3.09 -1.31
N TYR A 69 19.36 1.86 -0.99
CA TYR A 69 18.46 1.57 0.12
C TYR A 69 19.24 1.26 1.38
N LYS A 70 18.80 1.84 2.50
CA LYS A 70 19.41 1.63 3.82
C LYS A 70 19.05 0.23 4.35
N LYS A 71 19.80 -0.21 5.36
CA LYS A 71 19.43 -1.41 6.12
C LYS A 71 18.00 -1.28 6.69
N ASN A 72 17.31 -2.40 6.81
CA ASN A 72 15.95 -2.53 7.30
C ASN A 72 14.87 -1.83 6.42
N THR A 73 15.24 -1.34 5.22
CA THR A 73 14.25 -0.93 4.22
C THR A 73 13.45 -2.16 3.77
N LEU A 74 12.13 -2.02 3.75
CA LEU A 74 11.23 -3.03 3.19
C LEU A 74 11.24 -2.92 1.66
N ILE A 75 11.43 -4.05 1.00
CA ILE A 75 11.38 -4.19 -0.45
C ILE A 75 10.26 -5.15 -0.83
N GLU A 76 9.60 -4.85 -1.95
CA GLU A 76 8.61 -5.72 -2.58
C GLU A 76 9.28 -6.49 -3.70
N ILE A 77 9.35 -7.81 -3.56
CA ILE A 77 10.05 -8.70 -4.50
C ILE A 77 9.04 -9.18 -5.53
N VAL A 78 9.37 -8.95 -6.79
CA VAL A 78 8.59 -9.37 -7.96
C VAL A 78 9.10 -10.72 -8.47
N GLU A 79 10.41 -10.93 -8.44
CA GLU A 79 11.03 -12.13 -9.01
C GLU A 79 12.35 -12.45 -8.30
N PHE A 80 12.61 -13.75 -8.12
CA PHE A 80 13.90 -14.25 -7.65
C PHE A 80 14.75 -14.64 -8.84
N CYS A 81 15.79 -13.86 -9.11
CA CYS A 81 16.79 -14.14 -10.13
C CYS A 81 18.02 -14.77 -9.45
N ALA A 82 18.80 -15.58 -10.16
CA ALA A 82 19.95 -16.29 -9.56
C ALA A 82 20.93 -15.32 -8.86
N GLY A 83 20.85 -15.22 -7.52
CA GLY A 83 21.64 -14.30 -6.70
C GLY A 83 21.16 -12.85 -6.69
N TRP A 84 20.03 -12.51 -7.31
CA TRP A 84 19.47 -11.16 -7.38
C TRP A 84 17.96 -11.17 -7.10
N LEU A 85 17.45 -10.11 -6.49
CA LEU A 85 16.03 -9.92 -6.31
C LEU A 85 15.58 -8.79 -7.23
N LYS A 86 14.61 -9.09 -8.08
CA LYS A 86 13.88 -8.06 -8.82
C LYS A 86 12.84 -7.47 -7.89
N ILE A 87 12.93 -6.18 -7.64
CA ILE A 87 12.10 -5.45 -6.68
C ILE A 87 11.35 -4.32 -7.35
N LYS A 88 10.22 -3.93 -6.77
CA LYS A 88 9.57 -2.66 -7.12
C LYS A 88 10.41 -1.51 -6.60
N CYS A 89 10.68 -0.56 -7.47
CA CYS A 89 11.49 0.61 -7.19
C CYS A 89 10.85 1.80 -7.93
N PRO A 90 10.04 2.64 -7.27
CA PRO A 90 9.41 3.79 -7.92
C PRO A 90 10.44 4.83 -8.39
N GLU A 91 11.67 4.78 -7.86
CA GLU A 91 12.77 5.64 -8.30
C GLU A 91 13.38 5.21 -9.63
N ALA A 92 13.16 3.97 -10.08
CA ALA A 92 13.63 3.47 -11.37
C ALA A 92 12.68 3.91 -12.49
N THR A 93 13.21 4.26 -13.67
CA THR A 93 12.40 4.66 -14.83
C THR A 93 11.42 3.55 -15.27
N SER A 94 11.80 2.29 -15.09
CA SER A 94 10.96 1.12 -15.38
C SER A 94 10.03 0.71 -14.23
N GLY A 95 10.09 1.40 -13.08
CA GLY A 95 9.41 1.00 -11.83
C GLY A 95 9.95 -0.26 -11.16
N LEU A 96 10.99 -0.87 -11.77
CA LEU A 96 11.58 -2.13 -11.33
C LEU A 96 13.10 -1.99 -11.25
N ALA A 97 13.69 -2.62 -10.27
CA ALA A 97 15.14 -2.63 -10.09
C ALA A 97 15.61 -3.96 -9.52
N TYR A 98 16.93 -4.11 -9.42
CA TYR A 98 17.58 -5.32 -8.95
C TYR A 98 18.45 -5.02 -7.75
N VAL A 99 18.36 -5.87 -6.73
CA VAL A 99 19.25 -5.85 -5.57
C VAL A 99 19.96 -7.18 -5.46
N LEU A 100 21.25 -7.14 -5.18
CA LEU A 100 22.06 -8.35 -5.00
C LEU A 100 21.59 -9.09 -3.74
N ASN A 101 21.32 -10.38 -3.87
CA ASN A 101 21.02 -11.28 -2.76
C ASN A 101 21.70 -12.64 -2.97
N SER A 102 23.03 -12.61 -3.11
CA SER A 102 23.81 -13.84 -3.24
C SER A 102 23.72 -14.66 -1.95
N ALA A 103 23.31 -15.93 -2.09
CA ALA A 103 23.15 -16.89 -0.99
C ALA A 103 22.30 -16.35 0.19
N ASP A 104 21.27 -15.55 -0.09
CA ASP A 104 20.41 -14.93 0.93
C ASP A 104 21.15 -14.13 2.00
N THR A 105 22.34 -13.63 1.66
CA THR A 105 23.24 -12.96 2.60
C THR A 105 22.81 -11.52 2.88
N TYR A 106 22.11 -10.87 1.94
CA TYR A 106 21.91 -9.42 1.95
C TYR A 106 20.47 -8.98 2.23
N ALA A 107 19.50 -9.86 2.05
CA ALA A 107 18.12 -9.60 2.42
C ALA A 107 17.54 -10.74 3.27
N PHE A 108 16.67 -10.39 4.22
CA PHE A 108 15.67 -11.30 4.75
C PHE A 108 14.50 -11.33 3.79
N THR A 109 13.88 -12.48 3.58
CA THR A 109 12.74 -12.64 2.67
C THR A 109 11.61 -13.39 3.36
N ALA A 110 10.37 -13.06 3.02
CA ALA A 110 9.19 -13.71 3.53
C ALA A 110 8.04 -13.57 2.53
N SER A 111 7.14 -14.55 2.50
CA SER A 111 5.95 -14.50 1.65
C SER A 111 4.90 -13.52 2.20
N LYS A 112 4.90 -13.26 3.50
CA LYS A 112 3.88 -12.45 4.18
C LYS A 112 4.49 -11.31 4.99
N ILE A 113 3.77 -10.20 5.05
CA ILE A 113 4.05 -9.10 5.98
C ILE A 113 2.88 -8.88 6.92
N TYR A 114 3.20 -8.38 8.11
CA TYR A 114 2.25 -7.91 9.09
C TYR A 114 2.54 -6.44 9.42
N THR A 115 1.49 -5.60 9.42
CA THR A 115 1.59 -4.22 9.88
C THR A 115 1.14 -4.15 11.33
N VAL A 116 2.05 -3.76 12.22
CA VAL A 116 1.80 -3.66 13.66
C VAL A 116 0.69 -2.65 13.94
N VAL A 117 -0.34 -3.05 14.68
CA VAL A 117 -1.45 -2.18 15.09
C VAL A 117 -1.35 -1.80 16.58
N PRO A 118 -2.07 -0.75 17.05
CA PRO A 118 -2.07 -0.40 18.46
C PRO A 118 -2.49 -1.58 19.36
N GLY A 119 -1.72 -1.85 20.41
CA GLY A 119 -2.00 -2.93 21.37
C GLY A 119 -1.30 -4.27 21.07
N ASP A 120 -0.63 -4.36 19.92
CA ASP A 120 0.20 -5.51 19.56
C ASP A 120 1.52 -5.56 20.32
N ASN A 121 1.98 -6.78 20.52
CA ASN A 121 3.36 -7.10 20.88
C ASN A 121 3.79 -8.32 20.04
N LEU A 122 5.10 -8.59 19.98
CA LEU A 122 5.60 -9.70 19.16
C LEU A 122 4.99 -11.06 19.54
N TRP A 123 4.67 -11.29 20.82
CA TRP A 123 4.06 -12.53 21.29
C TRP A 123 2.66 -12.72 20.70
N LYS A 124 1.79 -11.71 20.82
CA LYS A 124 0.43 -11.72 20.26
C LYS A 124 0.45 -11.87 18.74
N ILE A 125 1.38 -11.19 18.06
CA ILE A 125 1.53 -11.33 16.61
C ILE A 125 1.95 -12.75 16.27
N ALA A 126 2.91 -13.34 16.98
CA ALA A 126 3.33 -14.72 16.74
C ALA A 126 2.20 -15.73 17.03
N GLU A 127 1.47 -15.57 18.12
CA GLU A 127 0.30 -16.41 18.43
C GLU A 127 -0.78 -16.32 17.34
N LYS A 128 -1.05 -15.10 16.85
CA LYS A 128 -2.06 -14.86 15.81
C LYS A 128 -1.63 -15.37 14.43
N GLU A 129 -0.39 -15.12 14.02
CA GLU A 129 0.09 -15.38 12.67
C GLU A 129 0.71 -16.77 12.52
N LEU A 130 1.31 -17.30 13.59
CA LEU A 130 2.05 -18.57 13.61
C LEU A 130 1.40 -19.63 14.52
N GLY A 131 0.33 -19.29 15.24
CA GLY A 131 -0.38 -20.20 16.16
C GLY A 131 0.31 -20.41 17.51
N ASP A 132 1.52 -19.87 17.70
CA ASP A 132 2.29 -20.01 18.94
C ASP A 132 3.09 -18.74 19.24
N GLY A 133 2.82 -18.13 20.40
CA GLY A 133 3.51 -16.92 20.85
C GLY A 133 5.01 -17.11 21.10
N SER A 134 5.46 -18.35 21.37
CA SER A 134 6.88 -18.67 21.56
C SER A 134 7.71 -18.39 20.30
N ARG A 135 7.07 -18.46 19.12
CA ARG A 135 7.66 -18.15 17.80
C ARG A 135 7.89 -16.66 17.56
N CYS A 136 7.66 -15.81 18.55
CA CYS A 136 8.08 -14.40 18.50
C CYS A 136 9.59 -14.25 18.26
N ALA A 137 10.40 -15.23 18.67
CA ALA A 137 11.83 -15.28 18.38
C ALA A 137 12.13 -15.38 16.88
N ASP A 138 11.34 -16.13 16.11
CA ASP A 138 11.48 -16.29 14.67
C ASP A 138 11.20 -14.97 13.94
N ILE A 139 10.08 -14.32 14.30
CA ILE A 139 9.71 -13.00 13.76
C ILE A 139 10.81 -11.98 14.06
N ARG A 140 11.33 -12.00 15.30
CA ARG A 140 12.41 -11.10 15.73
C ARG A 140 13.67 -11.31 14.87
N ALA A 141 14.09 -12.56 14.69
CA ALA A 141 15.27 -12.91 13.89
C ALA A 141 15.09 -12.53 12.41
N LEU A 142 13.94 -12.86 11.81
CA LEU A 142 13.63 -12.58 10.40
C LEU A 142 13.56 -11.07 10.09
N ASN A 143 13.29 -10.24 11.09
CA ASN A 143 13.23 -8.80 10.95
C ASN A 143 14.50 -8.08 11.42
N GLY A 144 15.56 -8.80 11.81
CA GLY A 144 16.79 -8.22 12.33
C GLY A 144 16.59 -7.40 13.60
N LEU A 145 15.57 -7.71 14.40
CA LEU A 145 15.25 -7.00 15.63
C LEU A 145 16.15 -7.47 16.77
N THR A 146 16.75 -6.53 17.49
CA THR A 146 17.60 -6.83 18.66
C THR A 146 16.81 -6.97 19.95
N SER A 147 15.56 -6.48 19.97
CA SER A 147 14.67 -6.52 21.14
C SER A 147 13.23 -6.75 20.72
N ASN A 148 12.34 -6.91 21.71
CA ASN A 148 10.91 -7.06 21.46
C ASN A 148 10.17 -5.74 21.23
N ALA A 149 10.90 -4.62 21.17
CA ALA A 149 10.33 -3.31 20.93
C ALA A 149 9.87 -3.19 19.47
N ILE A 150 8.56 -3.10 19.27
CA ILE A 150 7.93 -2.82 17.98
C ILE A 150 7.11 -1.54 18.09
N ARG A 151 6.93 -0.85 16.96
CA ARG A 151 6.15 0.39 16.89
C ARG A 151 4.93 0.17 16.00
N VAL A 152 3.83 0.84 16.33
CA VAL A 152 2.64 0.86 15.48
C VAL A 152 3.02 1.35 14.08
N GLY A 153 2.47 0.71 13.05
CA GLY A 153 2.77 0.96 11.64
C GLY A 153 4.04 0.26 11.14
N MET A 154 4.82 -0.39 12.01
CA MET A 154 5.98 -1.15 11.58
C MET A 154 5.55 -2.36 10.75
N LYS A 155 6.15 -2.53 9.57
CA LYS A 155 5.95 -3.71 8.73
C LYS A 155 6.94 -4.80 9.16
N LEU A 156 6.44 -5.97 9.54
CA LEU A 156 7.20 -7.14 9.96
C LEU A 156 7.06 -8.24 8.93
N LEU A 157 8.19 -8.85 8.54
CA LEU A 157 8.21 -10.10 7.79
C LEU A 157 7.73 -11.24 8.69
N ILE A 158 6.83 -12.07 8.18
CA ILE A 158 6.28 -13.23 8.90
C ILE A 158 6.84 -14.52 8.28
N PRO A 159 7.47 -15.41 9.07
CA PRO A 159 7.99 -16.69 8.60
C PRO A 159 6.92 -17.62 8.01
#